data_AF-A0A1B2DM29-F1
#
_entry.id   AF-A0A1B2DM29-F1
#
_cell.length_a   1.000
_cell.length_b   1.000
_cell.length_c   1.000
_cell.angle_alpha   90.00
_cell.angle_beta   90.00
_cell.angle_gamma   90.00
#
_symmetry.space_group_name_H-M   'P 1'
#
loop_
_entity.id
_entity.type
_entity.pdbx_description
1 polymer ?
#
loop_
_entity_poly.entity_id
_entity_poly.type
_entity_poly.pdbx_seq_one_letter_code
_entity_poly.pdbx_strand_id
1 'polypeptide(L)'
;MGIKTHQYTGINNQDAECGIDIINSSDKIVIVISQLVNEASVTNNIENIINSLVTRYKPDLERTSFVEHYPTKKSYDLVGFTVKNGKVVDVTWDTLREIDLVSLGIKK
;
A
#
# COMPACT_ATOMS: atom_id res chain seq x y z
N MET A 1 3.33 11.92 -12.85
CA MET A 1 3.45 11.65 -11.41
C MET A 1 4.70 10.82 -11.21
N GLY A 2 5.53 11.15 -10.23
CA GLY A 2 6.76 10.39 -9.92
C GLY A 2 6.53 9.50 -8.71
N ILE A 3 7.16 8.32 -8.71
CA ILE A 3 7.16 7.41 -7.57
C ILE A 3 7.83 8.14 -6.40
N LYS A 4 7.14 8.24 -5.26
CA LYS A 4 7.77 8.70 -4.02
C LYS A 4 8.36 7.50 -3.32
N THR A 5 9.65 7.53 -3.02
CA THR A 5 10.32 6.45 -2.30
C THR A 5 10.32 6.72 -0.79
N HIS A 6 10.31 5.66 -0.01
CA HIS A 6 10.31 5.72 1.45
C HIS A 6 11.27 4.65 1.99
N GLN A 7 12.22 5.09 2.81
CA GLN A 7 13.20 4.23 3.48
C GLN A 7 12.67 3.76 4.82
N TYR A 8 13.01 2.52 5.19
CA TYR A 8 12.63 1.95 6.48
C TYR A 8 13.59 0.84 6.90
N THR A 9 13.57 0.51 8.19
CA THR A 9 14.28 -0.66 8.72
C THR A 9 13.53 -1.92 8.30
N GLY A 10 14.16 -2.71 7.43
CA GLY A 10 13.67 -4.00 6.95
C GLY A 10 14.00 -5.16 7.89
N ILE A 11 13.86 -6.38 7.37
CA ILE A 11 14.13 -7.62 8.11
C ILE A 11 15.64 -7.67 8.45
N ASN A 12 15.99 -8.18 9.63
CA ASN A 12 17.38 -8.28 10.11
C ASN A 12 18.13 -6.95 10.18
N ASN A 13 17.42 -5.83 10.42
CA ASN A 13 17.99 -4.47 10.44
C ASN A 13 18.67 -4.05 9.13
N GLN A 14 18.28 -4.65 8.00
CA GLN A 14 18.75 -4.21 6.69
C GLN A 14 17.92 -3.03 6.22
N ASP A 15 18.56 -2.04 5.60
CA ASP A 15 17.84 -0.95 4.96
C ASP A 15 16.99 -1.48 3.82
N ALA A 16 15.74 -1.03 3.77
CA ALA A 16 14.76 -1.41 2.77
C ALA A 16 14.05 -0.17 2.22
N GLU A 17 13.60 -0.29 0.98
CA GLU A 17 12.95 0.80 0.27
C GLU A 17 11.61 0.34 -0.31
N CYS A 18 10.58 1.16 -0.16
CA CYS A 18 9.33 1.02 -0.89
C CYS A 18 9.05 2.25 -1.74
N GLY A 19 8.38 2.03 -2.87
CA GLY A 19 7.86 3.05 -3.76
C GLY A 19 6.36 3.18 -3.58
N ILE A 20 5.87 4.41 -3.49
CA ILE A 20 4.46 4.74 -3.47
C ILE A 20 4.08 5.28 -4.85
N ASP A 21 3.18 4.57 -5.52
CA ASP A 21 2.53 5.00 -6.75
C ASP A 21 1.06 5.31 -6.49
N ILE A 22 0.55 6.35 -7.15
CA ILE A 22 -0.83 6.82 -6.99
C ILE A 22 -1.50 6.81 -8.36
N ILE A 23 -2.42 5.87 -8.54
CA ILE A 23 -3.24 5.74 -9.73
C ILE A 23 -4.56 6.44 -9.42
N ASN A 24 -4.90 7.46 -10.18
CA ASN A 24 -6.08 8.28 -9.95
C ASN A 24 -7.06 8.17 -11.13
N SER A 25 -8.31 7.83 -10.85
CA SER A 25 -9.43 7.88 -11.78
C SER A 25 -10.49 8.87 -11.29
N SER A 26 -11.55 9.10 -12.08
CA SER A 26 -12.64 10.00 -11.68
C SER A 26 -13.34 9.56 -10.39
N ASP A 27 -13.42 8.26 -10.14
CA ASP A 27 -14.17 7.62 -9.06
C ASP A 27 -13.28 7.04 -7.96
N LYS A 28 -12.05 6.61 -8.28
CA LYS A 28 -11.17 5.87 -7.37
C LYS A 28 -9.74 6.43 -7.32
N ILE A 29 -9.11 6.23 -6.17
CA ILE A 29 -7.70 6.49 -5.92
C ILE A 29 -7.10 5.17 -5.46
N VAL A 30 -6.05 4.69 -6.14
CA VAL A 30 -5.33 3.48 -5.76
C VAL A 30 -3.92 3.87 -5.38
N ILE A 31 -3.53 3.54 -4.15
CA ILE A 31 -2.19 3.78 -3.61
C ILE A 31 -1.47 2.43 -3.57
N VAL A 32 -0.50 2.25 -4.46
CA VAL A 32 0.31 1.02 -4.53
C VAL A 32 1.62 1.24 -3.80
N ILE A 33 1.91 0.40 -2.83
CA ILE A 33 3.13 0.41 -2.03
C ILE A 33 3.94 -0.82 -2.44
N SER A 34 5.00 -0.57 -3.21
CA SER A 34 5.81 -1.63 -3.82
C SER A 34 7.18 -1.73 -3.15
N GLN A 35 7.64 -2.93 -2.87
CA GLN A 35 9.06 -3.15 -2.51
C GLN A 35 9.97 -2.74 -3.68
N LEU A 36 11.04 -1.98 -3.40
CA LEU A 36 12.03 -1.58 -4.41
C LEU A 36 13.41 -2.20 -4.16
N VAL A 37 13.88 -2.24 -2.91
CA VAL A 37 15.24 -2.68 -2.54
C VAL A 37 15.19 -3.61 -1.33
N ASN A 38 15.95 -4.73 -1.41
CA ASN A 38 16.13 -5.80 -0.41
C ASN A 38 14.84 -6.50 0.03
N GLU A 39 14.91 -7.78 0.43
CA GLU A 39 13.74 -8.46 1.02
C GLU A 39 13.37 -7.82 2.36
N ALA A 40 12.20 -7.19 2.38
CA ALA A 40 11.64 -6.59 3.57
C ALA A 40 10.14 -6.87 3.62
N SER A 41 9.58 -6.84 4.82
CA SER A 41 8.13 -6.94 5.00
C SER A 41 7.52 -5.57 4.67
N VAL A 42 7.03 -5.41 3.44
CA VAL A 42 6.19 -4.26 3.04
C VAL A 42 4.97 -4.19 3.97
N THR A 43 4.49 -5.34 4.45
CA THR A 43 3.38 -5.48 5.39
C THR A 43 3.68 -4.71 6.66
N ASN A 44 4.83 -4.97 7.28
CA ASN A 44 5.25 -4.28 8.51
C ASN A 44 5.47 -2.78 8.25
N ASN A 45 5.95 -2.41 7.05
CA ASN A 45 6.10 -1.00 6.71
C ASN A 45 4.73 -0.32 6.65
N ILE A 46 3.76 -0.92 5.98
CA ILE A 46 2.40 -0.42 5.85
C ILE A 46 1.77 -0.23 7.23
N GLU A 47 1.85 -1.21 8.13
CA GLU A 47 1.35 -1.08 9.51
C GLU A 47 1.93 0.13 10.25
N ASN A 48 3.21 0.45 10.02
CA ASN A 48 3.89 1.59 10.64
C ASN A 48 3.48 2.94 10.03
N ILE A 49 3.30 3.01 8.71
CA ILE A 49 3.03 4.28 8.03
C ILE A 49 1.54 4.57 7.87
N ILE A 50 0.67 3.56 7.86
CA ILE A 50 -0.75 3.71 7.48
C ILE A 50 -1.49 4.66 8.42
N ASN A 51 -1.23 4.59 9.72
CA ASN A 51 -1.81 5.52 10.70
C ASN A 51 -1.42 6.97 10.40
N SER A 52 -0.15 7.19 10.01
CA SER A 52 0.36 8.51 9.65
C SER A 52 -0.24 8.99 8.33
N LEU A 53 -0.39 8.11 7.34
CA LEU A 53 -1.04 8.42 6.05
C LEU A 53 -2.52 8.78 6.25
N VAL A 54 -3.27 7.95 6.97
CA VAL A 54 -4.70 8.17 7.24
C VAL A 54 -4.91 9.44 8.05
N THR A 55 -4.11 9.69 9.09
CA THR A 55 -4.25 10.89 9.93
C THR A 55 -3.92 12.17 9.15
N ARG A 56 -2.84 12.14 8.35
CA ARG A 56 -2.35 13.33 7.65
C ARG A 56 -3.20 13.69 6.44
N TYR A 57 -3.55 12.70 5.63
CA TYR A 57 -4.23 12.93 4.35
C TYR A 57 -5.74 12.78 4.45
N LYS A 58 -6.25 12.12 5.50
CA LYS A 58 -7.68 11.83 5.70
C LYS A 58 -8.33 11.35 4.40
N PRO A 59 -7.79 10.28 3.78
CA PRO A 59 -8.29 9.80 2.50
C PRO A 59 -9.76 9.43 2.63
N ASP A 60 -10.52 9.71 1.56
CA ASP A 60 -11.87 9.18 1.41
C ASP A 60 -11.78 7.65 1.24
N LEU A 61 -12.12 6.92 2.29
CA LEU A 61 -11.94 5.47 2.35
C LEU A 61 -12.90 4.72 1.41
N GLU A 62 -14.00 5.34 0.98
CA GLU A 62 -14.89 4.74 -0.02
C GLU A 62 -14.28 4.80 -1.41
N ARG A 63 -13.40 5.78 -1.64
CA ARG A 63 -12.74 6.02 -2.93
C ARG A 63 -11.29 5.57 -2.97
N THR A 64 -10.68 5.26 -1.83
CA THR A 64 -9.24 4.98 -1.75
C THR A 64 -8.97 3.52 -1.44
N SER A 65 -8.23 2.85 -2.32
CA SER A 65 -7.72 1.49 -2.10
C SER A 65 -6.21 1.53 -1.89
N PHE A 66 -5.73 0.80 -0.89
CA PHE A 66 -4.31 0.61 -0.64
C PHE A 66 -3.92 -0.79 -1.09
N VAL A 67 -2.80 -0.90 -1.81
CA VAL A 67 -2.34 -2.17 -2.37
C VAL A 67 -0.89 -2.37 -2.00
N GLU A 68 -0.61 -3.48 -1.35
CA GLU A 68 0.74 -3.99 -1.13
C GLU A 68 1.20 -4.73 -2.39
N HIS A 69 2.46 -4.54 -2.79
CA HIS A 69 3.03 -5.22 -3.94
C HIS A 69 4.47 -5.68 -3.70
N TYR A 70 4.71 -6.97 -3.97
CA TYR A 70 6.04 -7.58 -3.98
C TYR A 70 6.44 -7.95 -5.41
N PRO A 71 7.31 -7.19 -6.10
CA PRO A 71 7.70 -7.48 -7.47
C PRO A 71 8.36 -8.84 -7.65
N THR A 72 9.15 -9.29 -6.67
CA THR A 72 9.86 -10.58 -6.70
C THR A 72 8.89 -11.76 -6.67
N LYS A 73 7.80 -11.64 -5.90
CA LYS A 73 6.75 -12.65 -5.78
C LYS A 73 5.63 -12.46 -6.81
N LYS A 74 5.63 -11.34 -7.53
CA LYS A 74 4.54 -10.89 -8.43
C LYS A 74 3.17 -10.91 -7.73
N SER A 75 3.15 -10.66 -6.42
CA SER A 75 1.94 -10.69 -5.60
C SER A 75 1.45 -9.29 -5.29
N TYR A 76 0.14 -9.13 -5.30
CA TYR A 76 -0.55 -7.91 -4.93
C TYR A 76 -1.62 -8.26 -3.91
N ASP A 77 -1.65 -7.55 -2.80
CA ASP A 77 -2.61 -7.76 -1.73
C ASP A 77 -3.34 -6.44 -1.47
N LEU A 78 -4.67 -6.48 -1.42
CA LEU A 78 -5.49 -5.35 -1.01
C LEU A 78 -5.33 -5.19 0.49
N VAL A 79 -4.99 -3.97 0.91
CA VAL A 79 -4.86 -3.61 2.31
C VAL A 79 -6.16 -2.98 2.79
N GLY A 80 -6.91 -3.74 3.57
CA GLY A 80 -8.05 -3.24 4.34
C GLY A 80 -7.60 -2.72 5.70
N PHE A 81 -8.31 -1.75 6.26
CA PHE A 81 -8.05 -1.30 7.63
C PHE A 81 -9.31 -0.75 8.29
N THR A 82 -9.41 -0.97 9.61
CA THR A 82 -10.50 -0.43 10.44
C THR A 82 -10.04 0.82 11.16
N VAL A 83 -10.77 1.92 10.99
CA VAL A 83 -10.50 3.18 11.70
C VAL A 83 -11.48 3.37 12.86
N LYS A 84 -10.97 3.56 14.07
CA LYS A 84 -11.74 3.99 15.26
C LYS A 84 -11.10 5.22 15.88
N ASN A 85 -11.90 6.26 16.14
CA ASN A 85 -11.44 7.53 16.71
C ASN A 85 -10.25 8.15 15.94
N GLY A 86 -10.28 8.08 14.60
CA GLY A 86 -9.23 8.61 13.74
C GLY A 86 -7.92 7.82 13.74
N LYS A 87 -7.88 6.63 14.35
CA LYS A 87 -6.72 5.73 14.35
C LYS A 87 -7.07 4.41 13.68
N VAL A 88 -6.15 3.87 12.91
CA VAL A 88 -6.19 2.50 12.42
C VAL A 88 -5.98 1.56 13.61
N VAL A 89 -6.96 0.69 13.86
CA VAL A 89 -6.95 -0.27 14.97
C VAL A 89 -6.85 -1.73 14.50
N ASP A 90 -7.02 -1.97 13.20
CA ASP A 90 -6.94 -3.28 12.58
C ASP A 90 -6.55 -3.14 11.12
N VAL A 91 -5.81 -4.11 10.58
CA VAL A 91 -5.36 -4.16 9.19
C VAL A 91 -5.56 -5.58 8.68
N THR A 92 -6.13 -5.71 7.47
CA THR A 92 -6.40 -6.99 6.82
C THR A 92 -5.78 -7.01 5.43
N TRP A 93 -5.45 -8.21 4.96
CA TRP A 93 -4.88 -8.43 3.63
C TRP A 93 -5.71 -9.44 2.86
N ASP A 94 -6.12 -9.05 1.67
CA ASP A 94 -6.85 -9.91 0.74
C ASP A 94 -6.09 -9.99 -0.58
N THR A 95 -5.66 -11.18 -0.97
CA THR A 95 -4.89 -11.36 -2.21
C THR A 95 -5.73 -11.00 -3.43
N LEU A 96 -5.19 -10.09 -4.25
CA LEU A 96 -5.82 -9.64 -5.48
C LEU A 96 -5.54 -10.62 -6.62
N ARG A 97 -6.60 -10.99 -7.33
CA ARG A 97 -6.48 -11.73 -8.59
C ARG A 97 -6.28 -10.75 -9.73
N GLU A 98 -5.87 -11.27 -10.88
CA GLU A 98 -5.60 -10.44 -12.06
C GLU A 98 -6.79 -9.57 -12.50
N ILE A 99 -8.01 -10.11 -12.44
CA ILE A 99 -9.23 -9.35 -12.74
C ILE A 99 -9.41 -8.14 -11.80
N ASP A 100 -9.02 -8.30 -10.54
CA ASP A 100 -9.12 -7.24 -9.54
C ASP A 100 -8.08 -6.14 -9.85
N LEU A 101 -6.87 -6.52 -10.26
CA LEU A 101 -5.81 -5.58 -10.71
C LEU A 101 -6.22 -4.76 -11.93
N VAL A 102 -6.89 -5.38 -12.90
CA VAL A 102 -7.44 -4.67 -14.08
C VAL A 102 -8.53 -3.70 -13.65
N SER A 103 -9.43 -4.13 -12.75
CA SER A 103 -10.52 -3.26 -12.24
C SER A 103 -10.00 -2.04 -11.45
N LEU A 104 -8.82 -2.16 -10.86
CA LEU A 104 -8.12 -1.10 -10.14
C LEU A 104 -7.21 -0.25 -11.05
N GLY A 105 -7.10 -0.59 -12.34
CA GLY A 105 -6.25 0.11 -13.30
C GLY A 105 -4.74 -0.09 -13.07
N ILE A 106 -4.36 -1.07 -12.24
CA ILE A 106 -2.96 -1.43 -11.98
C ILE A 106 -2.36 -2.18 -13.18
N LYS A 107 -3.17 -3.01 -13.85
CA LYS A 107 -2.81 -3.72 -15.08
C LYS A 107 -3.75 -3.34 -16.23
N LYS A 108 -3.27 -3.51 -17.47
CA LYS A 108 -4.00 -3.24 -18.71
C LYS A 108 -4.18 -4.51 -19.50
#